data_AF-A0A7D5V3V9-F1
#
_entry.id   AF-A0A7D5V3V9-F1
#
_cell.length_a   1.000
_cell.length_b   1.000
_cell.length_c   1.000
_cell.angle_alpha   90.00
_cell.angle_beta   90.00
_cell.angle_gamma   90.00
#
_symmetry.space_group_name_H-M   'P 1'
#
loop_
_entity.id
_entity.type
_entity.pdbx_description
1 polymer ?
#
loop_
_entity_poly.entity_id
_entity_poly.type
_entity_poly.pdbx_seq_one_letter_code
_entity_poly.pdbx_strand_id
1 'polypeptide(L)'
;MRHLSECTSTIPVPKVLSYCADSGAHPLSTFMILEYIDGKLLSPTEFRRLAPDARAELYKSLADVYIQLRRQEFPSIGRLRLGASAVRISEKTASLEMNMMQLEGLDPFGIQDFHHDESGFLTSANSYAKMLLSVGYNAFLKSRNSVAIGMGLECLYNQFLFCKHVQKWVDPGLDQGPFVLVHGDLHLSNLLVDHDVRIIGVLD
;
A
#
# COMPACT_ATOMS: atom_id res chain seq x y z
N MET A 1 8.95 -6.67 1.17
CA MET A 1 9.78 -7.89 1.35
C MET A 1 10.76 -7.91 2.54
N ARG A 2 11.88 -7.16 2.58
CA ARG A 2 12.95 -7.38 3.60
C ARG A 2 12.50 -7.34 5.07
N HIS A 3 11.66 -6.37 5.45
CA HIS A 3 11.06 -6.29 6.80
C HIS A 3 10.37 -7.61 7.18
N LEU A 4 9.57 -8.15 6.28
CA LEU A 4 8.79 -9.38 6.49
C LEU A 4 9.67 -10.62 6.52
N SER A 5 10.76 -10.68 5.74
CA SER A 5 11.69 -11.81 5.76
C SER A 5 12.56 -11.87 7.02
N GLU A 6 12.78 -10.72 7.67
CA GLU A 6 13.66 -10.60 8.85
C GLU A 6 12.87 -10.60 10.17
N CYS A 7 11.60 -10.18 10.14
CA CYS A 7 10.71 -10.26 11.29
C CYS A 7 10.17 -11.69 11.50
N THR A 8 9.61 -11.97 12.67
CA THR A 8 9.04 -13.27 13.06
C THR A 8 7.76 -13.67 12.31
N SER A 9 7.52 -13.09 11.13
CA SER A 9 6.41 -13.46 10.25
C SER A 9 6.73 -14.77 9.53
N THR A 10 5.70 -15.58 9.32
CA THR A 10 5.74 -16.76 8.45
C THR A 10 5.16 -16.46 7.07
N ILE A 11 4.89 -15.19 6.73
CA ILE A 11 4.49 -14.80 5.38
C ILE A 11 5.60 -15.22 4.42
N PRO A 12 5.29 -16.02 3.38
CA PRO A 12 6.31 -16.54 2.48
C PRO A 12 6.72 -15.47 1.46
N VAL A 13 7.63 -14.58 1.84
CA VAL A 13 8.28 -13.63 0.92
C VAL A 13 9.65 -14.18 0.50
N PRO A 14 10.09 -13.99 -0.76
CA PRO A 14 11.42 -14.40 -1.16
C PRO A 14 12.48 -13.55 -0.46
N LYS A 15 13.61 -14.17 -0.09
CA LYS A 15 14.74 -13.41 0.46
C LYS A 15 15.33 -12.49 -0.61
N VAL A 16 15.65 -11.27 -0.20
CA VAL A 16 16.38 -10.32 -1.05
C VAL A 16 17.88 -10.67 -0.98
N LEU A 17 18.42 -11.24 -2.06
CA LEU A 17 19.82 -11.66 -2.15
C LEU A 17 20.76 -10.50 -2.48
N SER A 18 20.33 -9.60 -3.37
CA SER A 18 21.08 -8.40 -3.76
C SER A 18 20.14 -7.36 -4.36
N TYR A 19 20.53 -6.09 -4.38
CA TYR A 19 19.75 -5.02 -4.99
C TYR A 19 20.64 -3.82 -5.29
N CYS A 20 20.23 -3.00 -6.26
CA CYS A 20 20.80 -1.68 -6.53
C CYS A 20 19.66 -0.68 -6.64
N ALA A 21 19.76 0.40 -5.88
CA ALA A 21 18.82 1.52 -5.90
C ALA A 21 19.42 2.81 -6.47
N ASP A 22 20.70 2.78 -6.88
CA ASP A 22 21.43 3.96 -7.35
C ASP A 22 21.25 4.18 -8.86
N SER A 23 20.75 5.36 -9.21
CA SER A 23 20.60 5.85 -10.58
C SER A 23 21.94 6.27 -11.21
N GLY A 24 22.95 5.39 -11.18
CA GLY A 24 24.18 5.59 -11.94
C GLY A 24 23.97 5.41 -13.45
N ALA A 25 24.93 5.85 -14.26
CA ALA A 25 24.91 5.75 -15.73
C ALA A 25 25.02 4.31 -16.30
N HIS A 26 24.76 3.29 -15.47
CA HIS A 26 24.71 1.90 -15.90
C HIS A 26 23.36 1.59 -16.56
N PRO A 27 23.33 0.69 -17.57
CA PRO A 27 22.09 0.30 -18.26
C PRO A 27 21.08 -0.42 -17.34
N LEU A 28 21.52 -0.91 -16.18
CA LEU A 28 20.68 -1.48 -15.11
C LEU A 28 20.68 -0.56 -13.89
N SER A 29 20.11 0.64 -14.04
CA SER A 29 20.13 1.70 -13.01
C SER A 29 19.33 1.36 -11.76
N THR A 30 18.52 0.30 -11.74
CA THR A 30 17.81 -0.20 -10.56
C THR A 30 17.48 -1.69 -10.74
N PHE A 31 17.82 -2.52 -9.76
CA PHE A 31 17.48 -3.96 -9.80
C PHE A 31 17.34 -4.57 -8.41
N MET A 32 16.69 -5.73 -8.36
CA MET A 32 16.64 -6.60 -7.18
C MET A 32 16.83 -8.05 -7.61
N ILE A 33 17.60 -8.80 -6.84
CA ILE A 33 17.81 -10.25 -6.99
C ILE A 33 17.15 -10.92 -5.79
N LEU A 34 16.23 -11.82 -6.09
CA LEU A 34 15.40 -12.53 -5.12
C LEU A 34 15.74 -14.02 -5.09
N GLU A 35 15.49 -14.67 -3.96
CA GLU A 35 15.41 -16.11 -3.85
C GLU A 35 14.38 -16.66 -4.84
N TYR A 36 14.75 -17.74 -5.54
CA TYR A 36 13.82 -18.45 -6.41
C TYR A 36 12.90 -19.33 -5.57
N ILE A 37 11.59 -19.11 -5.70
CA ILE A 37 10.55 -19.95 -5.09
C ILE A 37 9.96 -20.82 -6.19
N ASP A 38 10.05 -22.14 -6.03
CA ASP A 38 9.46 -23.10 -6.97
C ASP A 38 7.96 -23.23 -6.73
N GLY A 39 7.21 -22.30 -7.30
CA GLY A 39 5.75 -22.23 -7.18
C GLY A 39 5.07 -21.85 -8.48
N LYS A 40 3.74 -21.98 -8.50
CA LYS A 40 2.92 -21.72 -9.67
C LYS A 40 2.11 -20.43 -9.51
N LEU A 41 2.13 -19.57 -10.53
CA LEU A 41 1.16 -18.48 -10.66
C LEU A 41 -0.18 -19.04 -11.17
N LEU A 42 -1.28 -18.68 -10.52
CA LEU A 42 -2.62 -19.03 -10.98
C LEU A 42 -3.09 -18.03 -12.03
N SER A 43 -3.38 -18.50 -13.25
CA SER A 43 -4.10 -17.66 -14.21
C SER A 43 -5.56 -17.42 -13.75
N PRO A 44 -6.21 -16.33 -14.20
CA PRO A 44 -7.62 -16.08 -13.90
C PRO A 44 -8.56 -17.21 -14.35
N THR A 45 -8.17 -17.97 -15.37
CA THR A 45 -8.95 -19.12 -15.85
C THR A 45 -8.79 -20.33 -14.94
N GLU A 46 -7.57 -20.61 -14.47
CA GLU A 46 -7.32 -21.69 -13.51
C GLU A 46 -7.99 -21.40 -12.17
N PHE A 47 -7.85 -20.17 -11.66
CA PHE A 47 -8.52 -19.75 -10.42
C PHE A 47 -10.03 -19.98 -10.48
N ARG A 48 -10.68 -19.60 -11.59
CA ARG A 48 -12.13 -19.81 -11.77
C ARG A 48 -12.53 -21.28 -11.78
N ARG A 49 -11.64 -22.16 -12.25
CA ARG A 49 -11.85 -23.61 -12.37
C ARG A 49 -11.44 -24.38 -11.10
N LEU A 50 -10.87 -23.72 -10.10
CA LEU A 50 -10.53 -24.37 -8.83
C LEU A 50 -11.77 -25.02 -8.21
N ALA A 51 -11.62 -26.29 -7.83
CA ALA A 51 -12.59 -27.00 -7.01
C ALA A 51 -12.85 -26.24 -5.70
N PRO A 52 -14.03 -26.40 -5.09
CA PRO A 52 -14.38 -25.68 -3.86
C PRO A 52 -13.35 -25.81 -2.74
N ASP A 53 -12.84 -27.02 -2.49
CA ASP A 53 -11.88 -27.28 -1.41
C ASP A 53 -10.53 -26.60 -1.66
N ALA A 54 -10.01 -26.68 -2.90
CA ALA A 54 -8.77 -26.01 -3.29
C ALA A 54 -8.89 -24.48 -3.19
N ARG A 55 -10.07 -23.93 -3.53
CA ARG A 55 -10.35 -22.50 -3.37
C ARG A 55 -10.41 -22.08 -1.91
N ALA A 56 -10.96 -22.93 -1.05
CA ALA A 56 -10.98 -22.70 0.39
C ALA A 56 -9.56 -22.69 0.98
N GLU A 57 -8.68 -23.61 0.56
CA GLU A 57 -7.27 -23.61 0.99
C GLU A 57 -6.53 -22.34 0.54
N LEU A 58 -6.74 -21.89 -0.69
CA LEU A 58 -6.19 -20.63 -1.18
C LEU A 58 -6.65 -19.45 -0.31
N TYR A 59 -7.95 -19.30 -0.06
CA TYR A 59 -8.47 -18.21 0.77
C TYR A 59 -8.01 -18.30 2.22
N LYS A 60 -7.86 -19.49 2.77
CA LYS A 60 -7.32 -19.70 4.11
C LYS A 60 -5.87 -19.23 4.19
N SER A 61 -5.03 -19.60 3.23
CA SER A 61 -3.64 -19.13 3.18
C SER A 61 -3.54 -17.61 2.95
N LEU A 62 -4.42 -17.02 2.12
CA LEU A 62 -4.49 -15.57 1.92
C LEU A 62 -4.94 -14.84 3.20
N ALA A 63 -5.92 -15.37 3.92
CA ALA A 63 -6.37 -14.82 5.19
C ALA A 63 -5.24 -14.85 6.23
N ASP A 64 -4.44 -15.92 6.26
CA ASP A 64 -3.27 -16.00 7.14
C ASP A 64 -2.26 -14.88 6.84
N VAL A 65 -1.96 -14.62 5.56
CA VAL A 65 -1.11 -13.49 5.15
C VAL A 65 -1.68 -12.16 5.67
N TYR A 66 -2.97 -11.89 5.46
CA TYR A 66 -3.60 -10.65 5.94
C TYR A 66 -3.56 -10.51 7.47
N ILE A 67 -3.81 -11.59 8.21
CA ILE A 67 -3.75 -11.59 9.68
C ILE A 67 -2.33 -11.27 10.16
N GLN A 68 -1.31 -11.83 9.51
CA GLN A 68 0.08 -11.57 9.86
C GLN A 68 0.52 -10.14 9.53
N LEU A 69 0.13 -9.60 8.37
CA LEU A 69 0.38 -8.20 8.02
C LEU A 69 -0.27 -7.25 9.03
N ARG A 70 -1.50 -7.54 9.42
CA ARG A 70 -2.25 -6.75 10.42
C ARG A 70 -1.56 -6.69 11.79
N ARG A 71 -0.79 -7.71 12.16
CA ARG A 71 -0.03 -7.76 13.43
C ARG A 71 1.27 -6.95 13.38
N GLN A 72 1.66 -6.44 12.21
CA GLN A 72 2.81 -5.55 12.08
C GLN A 72 2.39 -4.13 12.41
N GLU A 73 2.65 -3.70 13.65
CA GLU A 73 2.24 -2.39 14.18
C GLU A 73 3.40 -1.39 14.20
N PHE A 74 3.09 -0.13 13.94
CA PHE A 74 4.03 0.98 13.86
C PHE A 74 3.50 2.20 14.63
N PRO A 75 4.40 3.06 15.15
CA PRO A 75 4.00 4.22 15.95
C PRO A 75 3.47 5.39 15.13
N SER A 76 3.67 5.41 13.82
CA SER A 76 3.23 6.47 12.93
C SER A 76 2.93 5.97 11.51
N ILE A 77 2.16 6.75 10.77
CA ILE A 77 1.83 6.54 9.36
C ILE A 77 2.96 7.11 8.51
N GLY A 78 3.46 6.32 7.56
CA GLY A 78 4.54 6.73 6.68
C GLY A 78 5.05 5.58 5.84
N ARG A 79 6.22 5.76 5.23
CA ARG A 79 6.89 4.72 4.42
C ARG A 79 7.95 3.99 5.23
N LEU A 80 8.05 2.68 5.03
CA LEU A 80 9.12 1.87 5.61
C LEU A 80 10.45 2.22 4.95
N ARG A 81 11.47 2.47 5.77
CA ARG A 81 12.85 2.68 5.34
C ARG A 81 13.78 1.74 6.09
N LEU A 82 14.75 1.19 5.37
CA LEU A 82 15.79 0.39 5.99
C LEU A 82 16.71 1.31 6.83
N GLY A 83 16.80 1.06 8.13
CA GLY A 83 17.81 1.65 8.99
C GLY A 83 19.03 0.75 9.15
N ALA A 84 20.06 1.22 9.85
CA ALA A 84 21.30 0.48 10.10
C ALA A 84 21.11 -0.80 10.94
N SER A 85 20.08 -0.85 11.78
CA SER A 85 19.82 -1.98 12.70
C SER A 85 18.37 -2.47 12.69
N ALA A 86 17.43 -1.68 12.17
CA ALA A 86 16.01 -2.02 12.11
C ALA A 86 15.30 -1.17 11.05
N VAL A 87 14.13 -1.65 10.61
CA VAL A 87 13.21 -0.87 9.79
C VAL A 87 12.67 0.30 10.60
N ARG A 88 12.62 1.48 9.99
CA ARG A 88 12.07 2.70 10.59
C ARG A 88 10.97 3.24 9.71
N ILE A 89 10.00 3.90 10.35
CA ILE A 89 9.07 4.76 9.61
C ILE A 89 9.82 6.02 9.23
N SER A 90 9.65 6.45 7.98
CA SER A 90 10.10 7.76 7.53
C SER A 90 8.91 8.61 7.12
N GLU A 91 9.14 9.92 7.14
CA GLU A 91 8.17 10.95 6.79
C GLU A 91 7.53 10.71 5.43
N LYS A 92 6.30 11.20 5.31
CA LYS A 92 5.45 11.15 4.12
C LYS A 92 5.06 9.75 3.67
N THR A 93 3.84 9.66 3.19
CA THR A 93 3.37 8.51 2.41
C THR A 93 3.66 8.74 0.94
N ALA A 94 3.91 7.65 0.21
CA ALA A 94 4.11 7.70 -1.23
C ALA A 94 3.34 6.55 -1.87
N SER A 95 2.55 6.88 -2.89
CA SER A 95 1.90 5.91 -3.77
C SER A 95 2.20 6.26 -5.22
N LEU A 96 1.92 5.32 -6.13
CA LEU A 96 2.05 5.56 -7.56
C LEU A 96 1.18 6.76 -7.98
N GLU A 97 -0.03 6.86 -7.46
CA GLU A 97 -0.96 7.97 -7.71
C GLU A 97 -0.41 9.30 -7.23
N MET A 98 0.20 9.35 -6.03
CA MET A 98 0.85 10.57 -5.55
C MET A 98 2.02 10.98 -6.45
N ASN A 99 2.79 10.01 -6.96
CA ASN A 99 3.85 10.31 -7.92
C ASN A 99 3.27 10.89 -9.23
N MET A 100 2.21 10.31 -9.78
CA MET A 100 1.54 10.85 -10.97
C MET A 100 1.01 12.27 -10.72
N MET A 101 0.32 12.48 -9.60
CA MET A 101 -0.18 13.80 -9.20
C MET A 101 0.94 14.84 -9.07
N GLN A 102 2.12 14.44 -8.55
CA GLN A 102 3.28 15.33 -8.48
C GLN A 102 3.79 15.71 -9.88
N LEU A 103 3.87 14.74 -10.80
CA LEU A 103 4.28 15.00 -12.20
C LEU A 103 3.29 15.90 -12.95
N GLU A 104 2.01 15.83 -12.59
CA GLU A 104 0.96 16.71 -13.11
C GLU A 104 0.99 18.13 -12.48
N GLY A 105 1.85 18.37 -11.50
CA GLY A 105 1.94 19.66 -10.81
C GLY A 105 0.83 19.89 -9.77
N LEU A 106 0.20 18.82 -9.29
CA LEU A 106 -0.85 18.90 -8.27
C LEU A 106 -0.29 19.00 -6.84
N ASP A 107 1.01 18.77 -6.66
CA ASP A 107 1.74 18.93 -5.39
C ASP A 107 1.12 18.19 -4.18
N PRO A 108 0.95 16.85 -4.27
CA PRO A 108 0.44 16.09 -3.14
C PRO A 108 1.42 16.08 -1.95
N PHE A 109 2.72 16.22 -2.18
CA PHE A 109 3.72 16.22 -1.11
C PHE A 109 3.77 17.53 -0.31
N GLY A 110 3.50 18.67 -0.95
CA GLY A 110 3.29 19.93 -0.24
C GLY A 110 2.03 19.89 0.62
N ILE A 111 0.94 19.26 0.13
CA ILE A 111 -0.25 19.03 0.95
C ILE A 111 0.08 18.19 2.17
N GLN A 112 0.86 17.12 2.01
CA GLN A 112 1.30 16.30 3.13
C GLN A 112 1.98 17.14 4.21
N ASP A 113 2.88 18.06 3.86
CA ASP A 113 3.62 18.90 4.82
C ASP A 113 2.70 19.70 5.76
N PHE A 114 1.49 20.08 5.33
CA PHE A 114 0.53 20.78 6.19
C PHE A 114 -0.17 19.90 7.24
N HIS A 115 -0.14 18.57 7.07
CA HIS A 115 -0.83 17.63 7.96
C HIS A 115 0.12 16.84 8.87
N HIS A 116 1.43 16.91 8.64
CA HIS A 116 2.43 16.32 9.53
C HIS A 116 2.71 17.23 10.72
N ASP A 117 3.13 16.65 11.84
CA ASP A 117 3.54 17.42 13.02
C ASP A 117 4.93 18.06 12.83
N GLU A 118 5.40 18.81 13.83
CA GLU A 118 6.74 19.45 13.81
C GLU A 118 7.89 18.46 13.65
N SER A 119 7.65 17.17 13.95
CA SER A 119 8.63 16.10 13.78
C SER A 119 8.56 15.41 12.42
N GLY A 120 7.68 15.87 11.53
CA GLY A 120 7.51 15.32 10.18
C GLY A 120 6.75 13.99 10.15
N PHE A 121 6.15 13.57 11.27
CA PHE A 121 5.40 12.32 11.37
C PHE A 121 3.89 12.56 11.40
N LEU A 122 3.15 11.51 11.03
CA LEU A 122 1.71 11.51 11.05
C LEU A 122 1.22 10.43 12.02
N THR A 123 0.71 10.86 13.17
CA THR A 123 0.33 10.00 14.30
C THR A 123 -1.17 10.01 14.58
N SER A 124 -1.97 10.61 13.69
CA SER A 124 -3.44 10.64 13.79
C SER A 124 -4.09 10.10 12.52
N ALA A 125 -4.94 9.08 12.67
CA ALA A 125 -5.76 8.52 11.60
C ALA A 125 -6.73 9.56 11.03
N ASN A 126 -7.27 10.45 11.87
CA ASN A 126 -8.09 11.58 11.43
C ASN A 126 -7.29 12.58 10.60
N SER A 127 -6.06 12.93 11.03
CA SER A 127 -5.19 13.80 10.22
C SER A 127 -4.85 13.15 8.89
N TYR A 128 -4.56 11.85 8.87
CA TYR A 128 -4.34 11.10 7.62
C TYR A 128 -5.55 11.09 6.70
N ALA A 129 -6.75 10.83 7.23
CA ALA A 129 -7.98 10.89 6.45
C ALA A 129 -8.21 12.30 5.86
N LYS A 130 -8.02 13.36 6.66
CA LYS A 130 -8.12 14.76 6.20
C LYS A 130 -7.08 15.11 5.14
N MET A 131 -5.86 14.59 5.28
CA MET A 131 -4.79 14.75 4.31
C MET A 131 -5.18 14.12 2.97
N LEU A 132 -5.64 12.87 2.96
CA LEU A 132 -6.12 12.20 1.74
C LEU A 132 -7.30 12.94 1.09
N LEU A 133 -8.25 13.42 1.89
CA LEU A 133 -9.37 14.25 1.40
C LEU A 133 -8.87 15.57 0.78
N SER A 134 -7.85 16.20 1.38
CA SER A 134 -7.24 17.43 0.87
C SER A 134 -6.51 17.19 -0.45
N VAL A 135 -5.76 16.07 -0.57
CA VAL A 135 -5.13 15.64 -1.81
C VAL A 135 -6.17 15.42 -2.90
N GLY A 136 -7.24 14.67 -2.61
CA GLY A 136 -8.33 14.41 -3.56
C GLY A 136 -9.09 15.67 -3.98
N TYR A 137 -9.32 16.61 -3.05
CA TYR A 137 -9.95 17.90 -3.36
C TYR A 137 -9.07 18.80 -4.21
N ASN A 138 -7.78 18.84 -3.93
CA ASN A 138 -6.83 19.58 -4.75
C ASN A 138 -6.74 19.01 -6.18
N ALA A 139 -6.72 17.68 -6.33
CA ALA A 139 -6.78 17.03 -7.64
C ALA A 139 -8.10 17.38 -8.36
N PHE A 140 -9.24 17.30 -7.68
CA PHE A 140 -10.53 17.72 -8.25
C PHE A 140 -10.52 19.16 -8.78
N LEU A 141 -9.96 20.10 -8.02
CA LEU A 141 -9.93 21.52 -8.41
C LEU A 141 -8.93 21.84 -9.52
N LYS A 142 -7.75 21.20 -9.51
CA LYS A 142 -6.62 21.60 -10.39
C LYS A 142 -6.44 20.71 -11.61
N SER A 143 -6.95 19.48 -11.61
CA SER A 143 -6.81 18.59 -12.76
C SER A 143 -7.67 19.10 -13.93
N ARG A 144 -7.09 19.10 -15.15
CA ARG A 144 -7.73 19.65 -16.35
C ARG A 144 -9.01 18.94 -16.78
N ASN A 145 -9.15 17.66 -16.42
CA ASN A 145 -10.26 16.79 -16.80
C ASN A 145 -10.89 16.10 -15.57
N SER A 146 -10.94 16.79 -14.42
CA SER A 146 -11.46 16.21 -13.17
C SER A 146 -12.94 15.85 -13.24
N VAL A 147 -13.71 16.50 -14.11
CA VAL A 147 -15.15 16.30 -14.26
C VAL A 147 -15.57 16.29 -15.72
N ALA A 148 -16.56 15.47 -16.05
CA ALA A 148 -17.24 15.54 -17.32
C ALA A 148 -18.05 16.85 -17.44
N ILE A 149 -18.20 17.33 -18.67
CA ILE A 149 -18.99 18.54 -18.97
C ILE A 149 -20.42 18.36 -18.43
N GLY A 150 -20.89 19.34 -17.65
CA GLY A 150 -22.22 19.33 -17.02
C GLY A 150 -22.29 18.66 -15.65
N MET A 151 -21.26 17.93 -15.22
CA MET A 151 -21.26 17.18 -13.95
C MET A 151 -20.63 17.94 -12.77
N GLY A 152 -20.08 19.13 -12.99
CA GLY A 152 -19.27 19.83 -11.98
C GLY A 152 -19.98 20.06 -10.64
N LEU A 153 -21.24 20.51 -10.66
CA LEU A 153 -22.02 20.76 -9.44
C LEU A 153 -22.33 19.46 -8.69
N GLU A 154 -22.70 18.42 -9.42
CA GLU A 154 -22.99 17.10 -8.84
C GLU A 154 -21.73 16.48 -8.22
N CYS A 155 -20.60 16.49 -8.92
CA CYS A 155 -19.34 16.00 -8.40
C CYS A 155 -18.89 16.78 -7.15
N LEU A 156 -19.02 18.12 -7.15
CA LEU A 156 -18.70 18.94 -5.99
C LEU A 156 -19.60 18.61 -4.79
N TYR A 157 -20.91 18.47 -5.03
CA TYR A 157 -21.87 18.09 -4.00
C TYR A 157 -21.57 16.70 -3.41
N ASN A 158 -21.30 15.72 -4.27
CA ASN A 158 -20.94 14.35 -3.87
C ASN A 158 -19.64 14.32 -3.07
N GLN A 159 -18.64 15.12 -3.47
CA GLN A 159 -17.39 15.25 -2.74
C GLN A 159 -17.60 15.86 -1.34
N PHE A 160 -18.41 16.91 -1.24
CA PHE A 160 -18.78 17.49 0.06
C PHE A 160 -19.49 16.48 0.97
N LEU A 161 -20.44 15.71 0.43
CA LEU A 161 -21.10 14.65 1.18
C LEU A 161 -20.11 13.57 1.61
N PHE A 162 -19.24 13.12 0.71
CA PHE A 162 -18.24 12.11 1.01
C PHE A 162 -17.33 12.53 2.18
N CYS A 163 -16.81 13.76 2.16
CA CYS A 163 -16.02 14.31 3.26
C CYS A 163 -16.75 14.24 4.62
N LYS A 164 -18.06 14.53 4.66
CA LYS A 164 -18.86 14.42 5.89
C LYS A 164 -19.07 12.99 6.38
N HIS A 165 -19.07 12.01 5.47
CA HIS A 165 -19.26 10.61 5.84
C HIS A 165 -17.96 9.96 6.31
N VAL A 166 -16.84 10.23 5.62
CA VAL A 166 -15.52 9.67 5.97
C VAL A 166 -15.10 10.03 7.40
N GLN A 167 -15.45 11.22 7.88
CA GLN A 167 -15.18 11.63 9.27
C GLN A 167 -15.81 10.70 10.32
N LYS A 168 -16.82 9.90 9.95
CA LYS A 168 -17.47 8.93 10.83
C LYS A 168 -16.90 7.51 10.71
N TRP A 169 -16.02 7.26 9.74
CA TRP A 169 -15.46 5.93 9.48
C TRP A 169 -14.24 5.65 10.35
N VAL A 170 -13.56 6.69 10.80
CA VAL A 170 -12.42 6.57 11.72
C VAL A 170 -12.95 6.31 13.13
N ASP A 171 -12.57 5.18 13.72
CA ASP A 171 -12.83 4.90 15.13
C ASP A 171 -12.06 5.92 16.00
N PRO A 172 -12.74 6.76 16.81
CA PRO A 172 -12.07 7.72 17.67
C PRO A 172 -11.10 7.08 18.66
N GLY A 173 -11.35 5.82 19.08
CA GLY A 173 -10.48 5.07 19.98
C GLY A 173 -9.18 4.59 19.34
N LEU A 174 -9.09 4.62 18.01
CA LEU A 174 -7.92 4.18 17.23
C LEU A 174 -7.24 5.34 16.49
N ASP A 175 -7.57 6.59 16.83
CA ASP A 175 -7.00 7.75 16.14
C ASP A 175 -5.47 7.78 16.23
N GLN A 176 -4.92 7.38 17.38
CA GLN A 176 -3.47 7.37 17.64
C GLN A 176 -2.82 6.00 17.35
N GLY A 177 -3.52 5.14 16.60
CA GLY A 177 -3.06 3.80 16.24
C GLY A 177 -3.68 2.67 17.08
N PRO A 178 -3.10 1.46 17.02
CA PRO A 178 -1.87 1.12 16.30
C PRO A 178 -2.03 1.25 14.77
N PHE A 179 -0.99 1.76 14.11
CA PHE A 179 -0.93 1.81 12.64
C PHE A 179 -0.32 0.52 12.12
N VAL A 180 -0.93 -0.08 11.10
CA VAL A 180 -0.58 -1.43 10.66
C VAL A 180 0.03 -1.44 9.27
N LEU A 181 0.85 -2.45 8.97
CA LEU A 181 1.32 -2.68 7.61
C LEU A 181 0.14 -3.07 6.71
N VAL A 182 -0.02 -2.35 5.61
CA VAL A 182 -1.01 -2.66 4.58
C VAL A 182 -0.29 -2.98 3.27
N HIS A 183 -0.64 -4.12 2.67
CA HIS A 183 -0.23 -4.48 1.32
C HIS A 183 -1.48 -4.54 0.43
N GLY A 184 -1.59 -3.62 -0.53
CA GLY A 184 -2.78 -3.48 -1.37
C GLY A 184 -2.82 -4.43 -2.56
N ASP A 185 -1.66 -4.89 -3.04
CA ASP A 185 -1.55 -5.59 -4.32
C ASP A 185 -1.26 -7.09 -4.16
N LEU A 186 -2.19 -7.81 -3.51
CA LEU A 186 -2.15 -9.28 -3.45
C LEU A 186 -2.96 -9.90 -4.60
N HIS A 187 -2.76 -9.37 -5.81
CA HIS A 187 -3.35 -9.91 -7.02
C HIS A 187 -2.75 -11.30 -7.35
N LEU A 188 -3.44 -12.11 -8.16
CA LEU A 188 -2.99 -13.47 -8.51
C LEU A 188 -1.59 -13.51 -9.14
N SER A 189 -1.17 -12.42 -9.79
CA SER A 189 0.16 -12.26 -10.38
C SER A 189 1.29 -12.14 -9.35
N ASN A 190 0.96 -11.76 -8.11
CA ASN A 190 1.94 -11.53 -7.03
C ASN A 190 1.95 -12.70 -6.03
N LEU A 191 1.19 -13.77 -6.30
CA LEU A 191 1.03 -14.93 -5.41
C LEU A 191 1.44 -16.23 -6.11
N LEU A 192 2.43 -16.91 -5.55
CA LEU A 192 2.82 -18.27 -5.94
C LEU A 192 2.14 -19.29 -5.04
N VAL A 193 1.61 -20.35 -5.64
CA VAL A 193 0.98 -21.47 -4.92
C VAL A 193 1.68 -22.80 -5.16
N ASP A 194 1.56 -23.70 -4.19
CA ASP A 194 1.97 -25.10 -4.32
C ASP A 194 0.88 -25.97 -5.02
N HIS A 195 1.08 -27.29 -4.99
CA HIS A 195 0.14 -28.27 -5.54
C HIS A 195 -1.19 -28.36 -4.77
N ASP A 196 -1.19 -27.98 -3.49
CA ASP A 196 -2.38 -27.91 -2.62
C ASP A 196 -3.08 -26.53 -2.72
N VAL A 197 -2.60 -25.65 -3.59
CA VAL A 197 -3.11 -24.29 -3.82
C VAL A 197 -2.94 -23.39 -2.59
N ARG A 198 -1.93 -23.67 -1.76
CA ARG A 198 -1.51 -22.80 -0.65
C ARG A 198 -0.48 -21.79 -1.13
N ILE A 199 -0.57 -20.56 -0.63
CA ILE A 199 0.41 -19.51 -0.94
C ILE A 199 1.77 -19.91 -0.35
N ILE A 200 2.79 -20.00 -1.22
CA ILE A 200 4.19 -20.28 -0.88
C ILE A 200 5.14 -19.16 -1.34
N GLY A 201 4.61 -18.10 -1.95
CA GLY A 201 5.37 -16.93 -2.35
C GLY A 201 4.49 -15.69 -2.51
N VAL A 202 4.91 -14.57 -1.94
CA VAL A 202 4.34 -13.22 -2.13
C VAL A 202 5.46 -12.35 -2.71
N LEU A 203 5.27 -11.88 -3.94
CA LEU A 203 6.36 -11.33 -4.78
C LEU A 203 6.51 -9.80 -4.76
N ASP A 204 5.66 -9.10 -4.02
CA ASP A 204 5.61 -7.63 -3.94
C ASP A 204 6.02 -7.13 -2.53
#